data_AF-A0A0F9LPJ8-F1
#
_entry.id   AF-A0A0F9LPJ8-F1
#
_cell.length_a   1.000
_cell.length_b   1.000
_cell.length_c   1.000
_cell.angle_alpha   90.00
_cell.angle_beta   90.00
_cell.angle_gamma   90.00
#
_symmetry.space_group_name_H-M   'P 1'
#
loop_
_entity.id
_entity.type
_entity.pdbx_description
1 polymer ?
#
loop_
_entity_poly.entity_id
_entity_poly.type
_entity_poly.pdbx_seq_one_letter_code
_entity_poly.pdbx_strand_id
1 'polypeptide(L)' 'MTQLEEQKDKFLEELEGLQEVCDTLEKCTLDDGCKTCETNKKVEDLEVKIEEVENKIEKLIQAEEEEE' A
#
# COMPACT_ATOMS: atom_id res chain seq x y z
N MET A 1 9.20 -3.71 17.14
CA MET A 1 8.56 -3.30 15.88
C MET A 1 8.99 -1.88 15.61
N THR A 2 9.70 -1.71 14.51
CA THR A 2 10.24 -0.42 14.04
C THR A 2 9.06 0.44 13.60
N GLN A 3 9.12 1.77 13.78
CA GLN A 3 8.01 2.67 13.39
C GLN A 3 7.61 2.52 11.91
N LEU A 4 8.54 2.09 11.05
CA LEU A 4 8.31 1.80 9.64
C LEU A 4 7.52 0.50 9.43
N GLU A 5 7.75 -0.53 10.24
CA GLU A 5 6.98 -1.78 10.17
C GLU A 5 5.53 -1.52 10.57
N GLU A 6 5.30 -0.76 11.66
CA GLU A 6 3.94 -0.36 12.07
C GLU A 6 3.24 0.53 11.03
N GLN A 7 4.00 1.35 10.28
CA GLN A 7 3.44 2.11 9.16
C GLN A 7 3.08 1.21 7.98
N LYS A 8 3.93 0.22 7.67
CA LYS A 8 3.64 -0.77 6.64
C LYS A 8 2.37 -1.54 6.94
N ASP A 9 2.24 -2.04 8.17
CA ASP A 9 1.09 -2.82 8.60
C ASP A 9 -0.21 -2.01 8.50
N LYS A 10 -0.18 -0.72 8.89
CA LYS A 10 -1.34 0.17 8.72
C LYS A 10 -1.72 0.39 7.26
N PHE A 11 -0.74 0.55 6.38
CA PHE A 11 -1.03 0.69 4.94
C PHE A 11 -1.59 -0.60 4.34
N LEU A 12 -1.13 -1.77 4.81
CA LEU A 12 -1.68 -3.06 4.41
C LEU A 12 -3.12 -3.25 4.88
N GLU A 13 -3.43 -2.91 6.13
CA GLU A 13 -4.81 -2.95 6.65
C GLU A 13 -5.73 -1.99 5.89
N GLU A 14 -5.26 -0.77 5.58
CA GLU A 14 -6.03 0.21 4.79
C GLU A 14 -6.24 -0.27 3.34
N LEU A 15 -5.22 -0.90 2.74
CA LEU A 15 -5.30 -1.49 1.41
C LEU A 15 -6.34 -2.61 1.35
N GLU A 16 -6.30 -3.53 2.33
CA GLU A 16 -7.24 -4.65 2.43
C GLU A 16 -8.68 -4.13 2.56
N GLY A 17 -8.91 -3.14 3.44
CA GLY A 17 -10.22 -2.52 3.59
C GLY A 17 -10.71 -1.81 2.32
N LEU A 18 -9.83 -1.15 1.56
CA LEU A 18 -10.21 -0.51 0.29
C LEU A 18 -10.49 -1.54 -0.82
N GLN A 19 -9.77 -2.66 -0.84
CA GLN A 19 -10.01 -3.76 -1.78
C GLN A 19 -11.34 -4.45 -1.50
N GLU A 20 -11.69 -4.69 -0.23
CA GLU A 20 -13.02 -5.20 0.15
C GLU A 20 -14.14 -4.25 -0.30
N VAL A 21 -13.94 -2.94 -0.17
CA VAL A 21 -14.91 -1.95 -0.66
C VAL A 21 -14.99 -1.98 -2.18
N CYS A 22 -13.86 -2.07 -2.90
CA CYS A 22 -13.83 -2.13 -4.36
C CYS A 22 -14.73 -3.22 -4.93
N ASP A 23 -14.72 -4.43 -4.36
CA ASP A 23 -15.56 -5.55 -4.81
C ASP A 23 -17.06 -5.30 -4.64
N THR A 24 -17.45 -4.36 -3.77
CA THR A 24 -18.84 -4.00 -3.50
C THR A 24 -19.34 -2.79 -4.30
N LEU A 25 -18.45 -2.09 -5.03
CA LEU A 25 -18.82 -0.89 -5.78
C LEU A 25 -19.47 -1.24 -7.11
N GLU A 26 -20.68 -0.72 -7.34
CA GLU A 26 -21.41 -0.90 -8.61
C GLU A 26 -20.62 -0.41 -9.84
N LYS A 27 -19.73 0.58 -9.65
CA LYS A 27 -18.82 1.09 -10.69
C LYS A 27 -17.87 0.03 -11.25
N CYS A 28 -17.58 -1.05 -10.52
CA CYS A 28 -16.71 -2.15 -10.99
C CYS A 28 -17.36 -3.00 -12.09
N THR A 29 -18.67 -2.84 -12.31
CA THR A 29 -19.41 -3.50 -13.40
C THR A 29 -19.38 -2.70 -14.71
N LEU A 30 -18.88 -1.47 -14.68
CA LEU A 30 -18.75 -0.62 -15.86
C LEU A 30 -17.42 -0.89 -16.57
N ASP A 31 -17.45 -0.95 -17.90
CA ASP A 31 -16.23 -0.96 -18.71
C ASP A 31 -15.39 0.28 -18.37
N ASP A 32 -14.10 0.08 -18.05
CA ASP A 32 -13.16 1.10 -17.56
C ASP A 32 -13.51 1.76 -16.21
N GLY A 33 -14.41 1.17 -15.40
CA GLY A 33 -14.80 1.68 -14.09
C GLY A 33 -13.62 1.99 -13.16
N CYS A 34 -12.58 1.14 -13.16
CA CYS A 34 -11.39 1.32 -12.34
C CYS A 34 -10.54 2.54 -12.75
N LYS A 35 -10.51 2.92 -14.04
CA LYS A 35 -9.69 4.06 -14.52
C LYS A 35 -10.15 5.41 -13.97
N THR A 36 -11.40 5.51 -13.55
CA THR A 36 -11.98 6.74 -12.95
C THR A 36 -12.40 6.54 -11.50
N CYS A 37 -12.07 5.38 -10.91
CA CYS A 37 -12.44 5.05 -9.55
C CYS A 37 -11.45 5.69 -8.57
N GLU A 38 -11.94 6.62 -7.75
CA GLU A 38 -11.14 7.26 -6.70
C GLU A 38 -10.62 6.24 -5.68
N THR A 39 -11.35 5.14 -5.44
CA THR A 39 -10.90 4.03 -4.58
C THR A 39 -9.71 3.31 -5.22
N ASN A 40 -9.77 3.00 -6.51
CA ASN A 40 -8.65 2.37 -7.22
C ASN A 40 -7.40 3.26 -7.20
N LYS A 41 -7.56 4.58 -7.35
CA LYS A 41 -6.44 5.51 -7.22
C LYS A 41 -5.81 5.49 -5.83
N LYS A 42 -6.62 5.37 -4.76
CA LYS A 42 -6.11 5.25 -3.39
C LYS A 42 -5.39 3.92 -3.15
N VAL A 43 -5.86 2.84 -3.77
CA VAL A 43 -5.20 1.53 -3.76
C VAL A 43 -3.82 1.65 -4.41
N GLU A 44 -3.72 2.20 -5.61
CA GLU A 44 -2.45 2.45 -6.30
C GLU A 44 -1.49 3.33 -5.47
N ASP A 45 -2.01 4.41 -4.87
CA ASP A 45 -1.22 5.29 -4.00
C ASP A 45 -0.72 4.57 -2.72
N LEU A 46 -1.49 3.63 -2.18
CA LEU A 46 -1.09 2.84 -1.00
C LEU A 46 -0.04 1.80 -1.36
N GLU A 47 -0.17 1.12 -2.49
CA GLU A 47 0.82 0.15 -2.99
C GLU A 47 2.19 0.81 -3.16
N VAL A 48 2.24 2.01 -3.75
CA VAL A 48 3.48 2.80 -3.87
C VAL A 48 4.06 3.14 -2.50
N LYS A 49 3.23 3.55 -1.53
CA LYS A 49 3.70 3.87 -0.18
C LYS A 49 4.25 2.66 0.56
N ILE A 50 3.63 1.49 0.39
CA ILE A 50 4.11 0.23 0.97
C ILE A 50 5.50 -0.08 0.40
N GLU A 51 5.65 -0.02 -0.92
CA GLU A 51 6.95 -0.25 -1.59
C GLU A 51 8.03 0.74 -1.11
N GLU A 52 7.70 2.02 -0.94
CA GLU A 52 8.63 3.00 -0.39
C GLU A 52 9.05 2.69 1.06
N VAL A 53 8.13 2.22 1.88
CA VAL A 53 8.41 1.83 3.27
C VAL A 53 9.28 0.58 3.30
N GLU A 54 9.01 -0.42 2.47
CA GLU A 54 9.82 -1.63 2.36
C GLU A 54 11.25 -1.32 1.92
N ASN A 55 11.41 -0.47 0.91
CA ASN A 55 12.73 0.01 0.49
C ASN A 55 13.49 0.76 1.62
N LYS A 56 12.78 1.53 2.46
CA LYS A 56 13.40 2.21 3.62
C LYS A 56 13.84 1.20 4.68
N ILE A 57 13.03 0.18 4.94
CA ILE A 57 13.37 -0.90 5.89
C ILE A 57 14.62 -1.64 5.39
N GLU A 58 14.65 -2.04 4.11
CA GLU A 58 15.79 -2.75 3.52
C GLU A 58 17.09 -1.93 3.60
N LYS A 59 17.01 -0.63 3.30
CA LYS A 59 18.17 0.28 3.42
C LYS A 59 18.66 0.43 4.84
N LEU A 60 17.77 0.44 5.82
CA LEU A 60 18.16 0.51 7.24
C LEU A 60 18.89 -0.76 7.66
N ILE A 61 18.39 -1.93 7.25
CA ILE A 61 19.04 -3.22 7.52
C ILE A 61 20.43 -3.27 6.88
N GLN A 62 20.55 -2.87 5.60
CA GLN A 62 21.84 -2.81 4.91
C GLN A 62 22.82 -1.83 5.58
N ALA A 63 22.35 -0.67 6.02
CA ALA A 63 23.18 0.31 6.71
C ALA A 63 23.68 -0.19 8.07
N GLU A 64 22.87 -0.96 8.81
CA GLU A 64 23.28 -1.61 10.06
C GLU A 64 24.33 -2.71 9.82
N GLU A 65 24.23 -3.45 8.71
CA GLU A 65 25.20 -4.50 8.35
C GLU A 65 26.53 -3.95 7.79
N GLU A 66 26.55 -2.78 7.16
CA GLU A 66 27.77 -2.14 6.63
C GLU A 66 28.59 -1.39 7.71
N GLU A 67 28.02 -1.12 8.88
CA GLU A 67 28.72 -0.49 10.01
C GLU A 67 29.44 -1.48 10.96
N GLU A 68 29.32 -2.81 10.72
CA GLU A 68 30.05 -3.89 11.41
C GLU A 68 31.31 -4.38 10.67
#